data_AF-A0A6P8G4D5-F1
#
_entry.id   AF-A0A6P8G4D5-F1
#
_cell.length_a   1.000
_cell.length_b   1.000
_cell.length_c   1.000
_cell.angle_alpha   90.00
_cell.angle_beta   90.00
_cell.angle_gamma   90.00
#
_symmetry.space_group_name_H-M   'P 1'
#
loop_
_entity.id
_entity.type
_entity.pdbx_description
1 polymer ?
#
loop_
_entity_poly.entity_id
_entity_poly.type
_entity_poly.pdbx_seq_one_letter_code
_entity_poly.pdbx_strand_id
1 'polypeptide(L)'
;MDSRPAMAIFELLDYIVNEPPPRLPHGVYTSDFQEFVNKCLMKNPADRADLKMLMSHTFIKRAEVEKVDFAGWLCKTMGLNQPSTPTRCAE
;
A
#
# COMPACT_ATOMS: atom_id res chain seq x y z
N MET A 1 -16.04 12.12 -8.31
CA MET A 1 -16.42 12.23 -6.89
C MET A 1 -17.20 10.98 -6.56
N ASP A 2 -16.60 10.04 -5.82
CA ASP A 2 -17.27 8.80 -5.42
C ASP A 2 -18.37 9.10 -4.39
N SER A 3 -19.58 9.39 -4.89
CA SER A 3 -20.78 9.60 -4.08
C SER A 3 -21.46 8.27 -3.74
N ARG A 4 -20.70 7.31 -3.20
CA ARG A 4 -21.32 6.10 -2.62
C ARG A 4 -21.83 6.46 -1.21
N PRO A 5 -23.09 6.17 -0.87
CA PRO A 5 -23.58 6.32 0.49
C PRO A 5 -22.66 5.61 1.49
N ALA A 6 -22.52 6.17 2.69
CA ALA A 6 -21.77 5.52 3.75
C ALA A 6 -22.40 4.16 4.06
N MET A 7 -21.70 3.09 3.72
CA MET A 7 -22.11 1.71 3.97
C MET A 7 -22.19 1.46 5.48
N ALA A 8 -23.23 0.77 5.93
CA ALA A 8 -23.34 0.40 7.33
C ALA A 8 -22.26 -0.64 7.70
N ILE A 9 -21.90 -0.74 8.99
CA ILE A 9 -20.80 -1.62 9.42
C ILE A 9 -21.04 -3.10 9.06
N PHE A 10 -22.27 -3.60 9.20
CA PHE A 10 -22.59 -5.00 8.85
C PHE A 10 -22.54 -5.24 7.34
N GLU A 11 -23.00 -4.27 6.54
CA GLU A 11 -22.89 -4.33 5.08
C GLU A 11 -21.42 -4.34 4.64
N LEU A 12 -20.55 -3.58 5.32
CA LEU A 12 -19.12 -3.55 5.05
C LEU A 12 -18.44 -4.88 5.37
N LEU A 13 -18.78 -5.49 6.51
CA LEU A 13 -18.25 -6.81 6.86
C LEU A 13 -18.71 -7.87 5.86
N ASP A 14 -19.98 -7.86 5.48
CA ASP A 14 -20.53 -8.75 4.47
C ASP A 14 -19.79 -8.57 3.12
N TYR A 15 -19.60 -7.32 2.70
CA TYR A 15 -18.85 -6.99 1.49
C TYR A 15 -17.41 -7.52 1.53
N ILE A 16 -16.69 -7.33 2.64
CA ILE A 16 -15.32 -7.85 2.81
C ILE A 16 -15.30 -9.39 2.69
N VAL A 17 -16.30 -10.07 3.29
CA VAL A 17 -16.36 -11.53 3.35
C VAL A 17 -16.82 -12.14 2.02
N ASN A 18 -17.74 -11.51 1.30
CA ASN A 18 -18.43 -12.11 0.16
C ASN A 18 -18.00 -11.55 -1.20
N GLU A 19 -17.71 -10.25 -1.30
CA GLU A 19 -17.34 -9.63 -2.57
C GLU A 19 -15.86 -9.83 -2.94
N PRO A 20 -15.47 -9.61 -4.21
CA PRO A 20 -14.07 -9.63 -4.61
C PRO A 20 -13.24 -8.59 -3.84
N PRO A 21 -11.96 -8.88 -3.56
CA PRO A 21 -11.09 -7.91 -2.90
C PRO A 21 -10.89 -6.67 -3.76
N PRO A 22 -10.73 -5.48 -3.13
CA PRO A 22 -10.48 -4.26 -3.87
C PRO A 22 -9.14 -4.33 -4.61
N ARG A 23 -9.05 -3.59 -5.72
CA ARG A 23 -7.85 -3.51 -6.57
C ARG A 23 -7.50 -2.05 -6.82
N LEU A 24 -6.21 -1.79 -7.00
CA LEU A 24 -5.74 -0.48 -7.44
C LEU A 24 -6.22 -0.19 -8.88
N PRO A 25 -6.57 1.07 -9.21
CA PRO A 25 -6.98 1.46 -10.55
C PRO A 25 -5.84 1.30 -11.56
N HIS A 26 -6.19 0.81 -12.74
CA HIS A 26 -5.24 0.67 -13.85
C HIS A 26 -4.80 2.03 -14.39
N GLY A 27 -3.55 2.12 -14.85
CA GLY A 27 -2.97 3.33 -15.46
C GLY A 27 -2.53 4.42 -14.48
N VAL A 28 -2.88 4.34 -13.20
CA VAL A 28 -2.45 5.30 -12.16
C VAL A 28 -1.20 4.81 -11.41
N TYR A 29 -1.12 3.51 -11.18
CA TYR A 29 -0.04 2.87 -10.40
C TYR A 29 0.77 1.91 -11.27
N THR A 30 2.05 1.69 -10.92
CA THR A 30 2.90 0.71 -11.62
C THR A 30 2.33 -0.70 -11.52
N SER A 31 2.53 -1.54 -12.54
CA SER A 31 2.12 -2.95 -12.54
C SER A 31 2.57 -3.70 -11.29
N ASP A 32 3.83 -3.49 -10.88
CA ASP A 32 4.41 -4.17 -9.71
C ASP A 32 3.69 -3.79 -8.40
N PHE A 33 3.18 -2.56 -8.31
CA PHE A 33 2.45 -2.12 -7.12
C PHE A 33 1.03 -2.71 -7.11
N GLN A 34 0.38 -2.74 -8.27
CA GLN A 34 -0.90 -3.42 -8.43
C GLN A 34 -0.79 -4.91 -8.09
N GLU A 35 0.25 -5.60 -8.59
CA GLU A 35 0.49 -7.00 -8.28
C GLU A 35 0.77 -7.23 -6.79
N PHE A 36 1.64 -6.40 -6.18
CA PHE A 36 1.96 -6.49 -4.76
C PHE A 36 0.70 -6.41 -3.88
N VAL A 37 -0.14 -5.39 -4.09
CA VAL A 37 -1.39 -5.22 -3.34
C VAL A 37 -2.36 -6.37 -3.59
N ASN A 38 -2.46 -6.86 -4.83
CA ASN A 38 -3.30 -8.02 -5.14
C ASN A 38 -2.85 -9.27 -4.36
N LYS A 39 -1.54 -9.53 -4.23
CA LYS A 39 -1.02 -10.66 -3.44
C LYS A 39 -1.34 -10.53 -1.95
N CYS A 40 -1.37 -9.31 -1.40
CA CYS A 40 -1.76 -9.04 -0.02
C CYS A 40 -3.26 -9.27 0.24
N LEU A 41 -4.11 -9.02 -0.76
CA LEU A 41 -5.58 -9.04 -0.63
C LEU A 41 -6.24 -10.32 -1.13
N MET A 42 -5.48 -11.42 -1.29
CA MET A 42 -6.07 -12.72 -1.57
C MET A 42 -7.01 -13.15 -0.45
N LYS A 43 -8.26 -13.46 -0.80
CA LYS A 43 -9.31 -13.85 0.17
C LYS A 43 -8.98 -15.17 0.85
N ASN A 44 -8.55 -16.17 0.08
CA ASN A 44 -8.06 -17.42 0.64
C ASN A 44 -6.72 -17.17 1.34
N PRO A 45 -6.61 -17.37 2.66
CA PRO A 45 -5.38 -17.13 3.39
C PRO A 45 -4.22 -18.03 2.94
N ALA A 46 -4.51 -19.25 2.44
CA ALA A 46 -3.49 -20.17 1.94
C ALA A 46 -2.83 -19.68 0.64
N ASP A 47 -3.55 -18.89 -0.16
CA ASP A 47 -3.05 -18.31 -1.42
C ASP A 47 -2.46 -16.91 -1.22
N ARG A 48 -2.65 -16.31 -0.04
CA ARG A 48 -2.13 -14.98 0.30
C ARG A 48 -0.63 -15.06 0.51
N ALA A 49 0.10 -14.14 -0.13
CA ALA A 49 1.55 -14.11 -0.01
C ALA A 49 1.98 -13.88 1.45
N ASP A 50 2.91 -14.72 1.91
CA ASP A 50 3.54 -14.57 3.23
C ASP A 50 4.60 -13.45 3.22
N LEU A 51 5.14 -13.14 4.40
CA LEU A 51 6.15 -12.08 4.54
C LEU A 51 7.41 -12.35 3.72
N LYS A 52 7.82 -13.62 3.58
CA LYS A 52 9.02 -13.98 2.82
C LYS A 52 8.82 -13.69 1.33
N MET A 53 7.67 -14.08 0.79
CA MET A 53 7.27 -13.77 -0.59
C MET A 53 7.17 -12.26 -0.81
N LEU A 54 6.51 -11.53 0.10
CA LEU A 54 6.35 -10.08 -0.02
C LEU A 54 7.69 -9.33 0.00
N MET A 55 8.64 -9.71 0.87
CA MET A 55 9.98 -9.11 0.92
C MET A 55 10.82 -9.38 -0.34
N SER A 56 10.52 -10.44 -1.07
CA SER A 56 11.15 -10.74 -2.36
C SER A 56 10.46 -10.09 -3.57
N HIS A 57 9.31 -9.44 -3.38
CA HIS A 57 8.52 -8.89 -4.47
C HIS A 57 9.22 -7.69 -5.15
N THR A 58 9.11 -7.59 -6.48
CA THR A 58 9.75 -6.53 -7.28
C THR A 58 9.45 -5.12 -6.76
N PHE A 59 8.21 -4.87 -6.35
CA PHE A 59 7.80 -3.61 -5.72
C PHE A 59 8.66 -3.24 -4.49
N ILE A 60 8.89 -4.19 -3.58
CA ILE A 60 9.71 -3.98 -2.38
C ILE A 60 11.18 -3.87 -2.75
N LYS A 61 11.69 -4.73 -3.65
CA LYS A 61 13.09 -4.67 -4.10
C LYS A 61 13.45 -3.36 -4.79
N ARG A 62 12.50 -2.77 -5.51
CA ARG A 62 12.67 -1.43 -6.08
C ARG A 62 12.68 -0.37 -4.98
N ALA A 63 11.72 -0.42 -4.05
CA ALA A 63 11.64 0.51 -2.93
C ALA A 63 12.87 0.48 -2.00
N GLU A 64 13.51 -0.69 -1.83
CA GLU A 64 14.74 -0.86 -1.03
C GLU A 64 15.91 -0.01 -1.55
N VAL A 65 15.99 0.23 -2.87
CA VAL A 65 17.11 0.96 -3.50
C VAL A 65 16.72 2.37 -3.98
N GLU A 66 15.42 2.68 -3.99
CA GLU A 66 14.91 4.01 -4.34
C GLU A 66 15.34 5.04 -3.31
N LYS A 67 16.00 6.11 -3.77
CA LYS A 67 16.39 7.24 -2.91
C LYS A 67 15.22 8.20 -2.77
N VAL A 68 14.40 7.99 -1.75
CA VAL A 68 13.24 8.85 -1.43
C VAL A 68 13.53 9.64 -0.17
N ASP A 69 13.37 10.97 -0.24
CA ASP A 69 13.38 11.83 0.95
C ASP A 69 12.05 11.73 1.70
N PHE A 70 11.90 10.63 2.45
CA PHE A 70 10.69 10.37 3.24
C PHE A 70 10.47 11.45 4.32
N ALA A 71 11.55 11.90 4.96
CA ALA A 71 11.50 12.88 6.04
C ALA A 71 11.05 14.26 5.53
N GLY A 72 11.61 14.73 4.41
CA GLY A 72 11.20 15.98 3.77
C GLY A 72 9.78 15.92 3.23
N TRP A 73 9.38 14.80 2.61
CA TRP A 73 7.99 14.59 2.20
C TRP A 73 7.01 14.69 3.37
N LEU A 74 7.33 14.05 4.50
CA LEU A 74 6.52 14.11 5.71
C LEU A 74 6.41 15.54 6.24
N CYS A 75 7.53 16.26 6.35
CA CYS A 75 7.53 17.64 6.84
C CYS A 75 6.69 18.56 5.96
N LYS A 76 6.84 18.45 4.63
CA LYS A 76 6.03 19.20 3.68
C LYS A 76 4.54 18.88 3.80
N THR A 77 4.20 17.60 3.92
CA THR A 77 2.80 17.14 4.01
C THR A 77 2.13 17.60 5.30
N MET A 78 2.89 17.65 6.40
CA MET A 78 2.39 18.01 7.73
C MET A 78 2.59 19.49 8.10
N GLY A 79 3.25 20.28 7.25
CA GLY A 79 3.57 21.69 7.51
C GLY A 79 4.65 21.89 8.60
N LEU A 80 5.60 20.97 8.71
CA LEU A 80 6.72 21.05 9.65
C LEU A 80 7.93 21.73 9.01
N ASN A 81 8.69 22.48 9.81
CA ASN A 81 9.81 23.27 9.30
C ASN A 81 11.06 22.45 8.98
N GLN A 82 11.30 21.33 9.70
CA GLN A 82 12.43 20.44 9.44
C GLN A 82 12.26 19.07 10.12
N PRO A 83 12.89 18.00 9.59
CA PRO A 83 12.95 16.71 10.28
C PRO A 83 13.70 16.84 11.60
N SER A 84 13.08 16.43 12.71
CA SER A 84 13.71 16.48 14.03
C SER A 84 14.80 15.41 14.24
N THR A 85 14.90 14.43 13.34
CA THR A 85 15.82 13.29 13.44
C THR A 85 16.61 13.13 12.14
N PRO A 86 17.89 12.74 12.20
CA PRO A 86 18.67 12.44 11.00
C PRO A 86 18.01 11.32 10.20
N THR A 87 17.79 11.54 8.90
CA THR A 87 17.42 10.47 7.98
C THR A 87 18.60 9.50 7.93
N ARG A 88 18.41 8.22 8.30
CA ARG A 88 19.39 7.19 7.94
C ARG A 88 19.42 7.13 6.41
N CYS A 89 20.48 7.67 5.81
CA CYS A 89 20.81 7.33 4.43
C CYS A 89 21.07 5.82 4.41
N ALA A 90 20.39 5.09 3.52
CA ALA A 90 20.74 3.71 3.25
C ALA A 90 22.21 3.69 2.76
N GLU A 91 23.08 2.99 3.49
CA GLU A 91 24.46 2.68 3.09
C GLU A 91 24.48 1.72 1.89
#